data_AF-A0A955YUW6-F1
#
_entry.id   AF-A0A955YUW6-F1
#
_cell.length_a   1.000
_cell.length_b   1.000
_cell.length_c   1.000
_cell.angle_alpha   90.00
_cell.angle_beta   90.00
_cell.angle_gamma   90.00
#
_symmetry.space_group_name_H-M   'P 1'
#
loop_
_entity.id
_entity.type
_entity.pdbx_description
1 polymer ?
#
loop_
_entity_poly.entity_id
_entity_poly.type
_entity_poly.pdbx_seq_one_letter_code
_entity_poly.pdbx_strand_id
1 'polypeptide(L)'
;MARIAIGLPSGGLGHVSQALALARALPEHEILFLRGGEREALRSEGFEVAAIPTMRTHYRGHSIDTLRTGWEGTRNLFVAGRRTKKVVSILRDFGPDLVLTSYEPYTPLAAGRLGIPCIGIDNQRAITEGRYDAVGLIPWWRGAFAIPYLLWFRTPEYLAFNSFAVSEVRDRAKARAFRPLLAPEVLDLSPRKGDHVVAYQTTATSRALLKTLERLDVPCH
;
A
#
# COMPACT_ATOMS: atom_id res chain seq x y z
N MET A 1 -13.79 -12.40 18.82
CA MET A 1 -12.35 -12.10 18.80
C MET A 1 -11.70 -12.95 17.73
N ALA A 2 -10.96 -12.35 16.80
CA ALA A 2 -10.26 -13.04 15.72
C ALA A 2 -8.84 -12.48 15.60
N ARG A 3 -7.91 -13.27 15.04
CA ARG A 3 -6.51 -12.90 14.85
C ARG A 3 -6.28 -12.46 13.41
N ILE A 4 -5.81 -11.24 13.21
CA ILE A 4 -5.69 -10.61 11.88
C ILE A 4 -4.23 -10.22 11.63
N ALA A 5 -3.65 -10.75 10.55
CA ALA A 5 -2.31 -10.35 10.11
C ALA A 5 -2.40 -9.33 8.97
N ILE A 6 -1.68 -8.22 9.06
CA ILE A 6 -1.72 -7.11 8.08
C ILE A 6 -0.36 -6.91 7.42
N GLY A 7 -0.23 -7.31 6.15
CA GLY A 7 0.95 -7.13 5.31
C GLY A 7 1.06 -5.75 4.69
N LEU A 8 2.18 -5.06 4.93
CA LEU A 8 2.43 -3.71 4.43
C LEU A 8 3.73 -3.60 3.64
N PRO A 9 3.74 -2.80 2.56
CA PRO A 9 4.94 -2.60 1.77
C PRO A 9 5.91 -1.70 2.53
N SER A 10 7.16 -1.66 2.10
CA SER A 10 8.16 -0.77 2.68
C SER A 10 8.38 0.44 1.79
N GLY A 11 8.50 1.63 2.42
CA GLY A 11 8.65 2.90 1.73
C GLY A 11 7.34 3.68 1.72
N GLY A 12 7.23 4.64 2.64
CA GLY A 12 6.13 5.58 2.72
C GLY A 12 5.12 5.26 3.83
N LEU A 13 4.67 6.33 4.50
CA LEU A 13 3.74 6.28 5.62
C LEU A 13 2.26 6.21 5.19
N GLY A 14 1.95 6.39 3.90
CA GLY A 14 0.56 6.32 3.41
C GLY A 14 -0.10 4.96 3.70
N HIS A 15 0.61 3.86 3.40
CA HIS A 15 0.16 2.51 3.72
C HIS A 15 0.08 2.24 5.24
N VAL A 16 0.92 2.90 6.04
CA VAL A 16 0.88 2.81 7.51
C VAL A 16 -0.39 3.48 8.04
N SER A 17 -0.64 4.71 7.62
CA SER A 17 -1.79 5.50 8.08
C SER A 17 -3.12 4.80 7.78
N GLN A 18 -3.30 4.29 6.56
CA GLN A 18 -4.50 3.52 6.21
C GLN A 18 -4.68 2.28 7.08
N ALA A 19 -3.59 1.54 7.30
CA ALA A 19 -3.64 0.30 8.07
C ALA A 19 -3.86 0.55 9.57
N LEU A 20 -3.31 1.64 10.11
CA LEU A 20 -3.59 2.09 11.48
C LEU A 20 -5.05 2.51 11.65
N ALA A 21 -5.61 3.28 10.72
CA ALA A 21 -7.02 3.65 10.76
C ALA A 21 -7.94 2.40 10.78
N LEU A 22 -7.60 1.40 9.97
CA LEU A 22 -8.32 0.12 9.96
C LEU A 22 -8.15 -0.65 11.27
N ALA A 23 -6.92 -0.75 11.78
CA ALA A 23 -6.62 -1.48 13.01
C ALA A 23 -7.33 -0.86 14.23
N ARG A 24 -7.34 0.48 14.32
CA ARG A 24 -8.07 1.22 15.36
C ARG A 24 -9.59 1.02 15.29
N ALA A 25 -10.14 0.76 14.10
CA ALA A 25 -11.56 0.44 13.92
C ALA A 25 -11.90 -1.02 14.29
N LEU A 26 -10.91 -1.84 14.62
CA LEU A 26 -11.05 -3.27 14.94
C LEU A 26 -10.46 -3.62 16.32
N PRO A 27 -10.83 -2.92 17.42
CA PRO A 27 -10.18 -3.08 18.73
C PRO A 27 -10.42 -4.44 19.39
N GLU A 28 -11.49 -5.14 19.01
CA GLU A 28 -11.87 -6.47 19.52
C GLU A 28 -11.06 -7.62 18.91
N HIS A 29 -10.10 -7.31 18.03
CA HIS A 29 -9.29 -8.28 17.28
C HIS A 29 -7.81 -8.17 17.65
N GLU A 30 -7.11 -9.30 17.65
CA GLU A 30 -5.66 -9.33 17.84
C GLU A 30 -4.98 -9.05 16.49
N ILE A 31 -4.15 -8.01 16.43
CA ILE A 31 -3.57 -7.53 15.17
C ILE A 31 -2.05 -7.69 15.18
N LEU A 32 -1.53 -8.39 14.18
CA LEU A 32 -0.10 -8.48 13.90
C LEU A 32 0.22 -7.77 12.57
N PHE A 33 1.08 -6.76 12.61
CA PHE A 33 1.60 -6.16 11.39
C PHE A 33 2.82 -6.91 10.85
N LEU A 34 2.85 -7.09 9.53
CA LEU A 34 3.97 -7.65 8.79
C LEU A 34 4.58 -6.55 7.93
N ARG A 35 5.73 -6.01 8.36
CA ARG A 35 6.42 -4.93 7.64
C ARG A 35 7.92 -5.03 7.87
N GLY A 36 8.75 -4.75 6.87
CA GLY A 36 10.20 -4.77 7.07
C GLY A 36 10.84 -3.41 7.39
N GLY A 37 10.41 -2.31 6.75
CA GLY A 37 10.89 -0.94 7.02
C GLY A 37 9.91 -0.09 7.83
N GLU A 38 10.33 1.05 8.38
CA GLU A 38 9.45 2.05 9.06
C GLU A 38 8.49 1.43 10.09
N ARG A 39 8.97 0.44 10.86
CA ARG A 39 8.15 -0.31 11.82
C ARG A 39 7.78 0.49 13.07
N GLU A 40 8.58 1.50 13.39
CA GLU A 40 8.42 2.28 14.62
C GLU A 40 7.07 3.00 14.69
N ALA A 41 6.58 3.51 13.56
CA ALA A 41 5.28 4.18 13.48
C ALA A 41 4.08 3.27 13.84
N LEU A 42 4.25 1.94 13.73
CA LEU A 42 3.23 0.97 14.15
C LEU A 42 3.45 0.54 15.61
N ARG A 43 4.71 0.43 16.04
CA ARG A 43 5.07 0.06 17.41
C ARG A 43 4.74 1.15 18.42
N SER A 44 4.93 2.42 18.05
CA SER A 44 4.57 3.58 18.88
C SER A 44 3.07 3.64 19.19
N GLU A 45 2.25 3.02 18.34
CA GLU A 45 0.80 2.90 18.50
C GLU A 45 0.38 1.66 19.31
N GLY A 46 1.36 0.92 19.85
CA GLY A 46 1.10 -0.25 20.70
C GLY A 46 0.87 -1.55 19.94
N PHE A 47 1.01 -1.58 18.61
CA PHE A 47 0.81 -2.80 17.83
C PHE A 47 2.05 -3.68 17.74
N GLU A 48 1.82 -5.00 17.69
CA GLU A 48 2.89 -5.95 17.39
C GLU A 48 3.28 -5.89 15.91
N VAL A 49 4.59 -5.95 15.64
CA VAL A 49 5.13 -5.85 14.28
C VAL A 49 6.24 -6.88 14.05
N ALA A 50 5.99 -7.84 13.18
CA ALA A 50 6.96 -8.83 12.73
C ALA A 50 7.69 -8.38 11.45
N ALA A 51 9.01 -8.58 11.44
CA ALA A 51 9.88 -8.13 10.36
C ALA A 51 9.90 -9.12 9.19
N ILE A 52 9.26 -8.75 8.09
CA ILE A 52 9.24 -9.51 6.84
C ILE A 52 10.25 -8.96 5.81
N PRO A 53 10.63 -9.75 4.79
CA PRO A 53 11.42 -9.27 3.68
C PRO A 53 10.72 -8.11 2.97
N THR A 54 11.49 -7.10 2.54
CA THR A 54 10.95 -5.91 1.88
C THR A 54 11.23 -5.93 0.39
N MET A 55 10.27 -5.46 -0.40
CA MET A 55 10.56 -4.88 -1.70
C MET A 55 10.70 -3.37 -1.54
N ARG A 56 11.64 -2.79 -2.29
CA ARG A 56 11.80 -1.34 -2.39
C ARG A 56 11.47 -0.92 -3.82
N THR A 57 10.67 0.12 -3.96
CA THR A 57 10.55 0.84 -5.22
C THR A 57 11.63 1.89 -5.27
N HIS A 58 12.40 1.92 -6.36
CA HIS A 58 13.49 2.87 -6.53
C HIS A 58 12.98 4.13 -7.22
N TYR A 59 13.33 5.29 -6.67
CA TYR A 59 12.97 6.58 -7.23
C TYR A 59 14.22 7.31 -7.74
N ARG A 60 14.11 7.93 -8.92
CA ARG A 60 15.12 8.81 -9.49
C ARG A 60 14.44 10.07 -10.01
N GLY A 61 14.82 11.23 -9.47
CA GLY A 61 14.32 12.53 -9.93
C GLY A 61 12.79 12.61 -9.98
N HIS A 62 12.11 12.26 -8.88
CA HIS A 62 10.63 12.32 -8.73
C HIS A 62 9.83 11.32 -9.55
N SER A 63 10.53 10.46 -10.30
CA SER A 63 9.92 9.38 -11.06
C SER A 63 10.35 8.03 -10.51
N ILE A 64 9.52 7.00 -10.73
CA ILE A 64 9.93 5.62 -10.49
C ILE A 64 11.03 5.31 -11.50
N ASP A 65 12.16 4.80 -11.01
CA ASP A 65 13.20 4.22 -11.86
C ASP A 65 12.69 2.86 -12.35
N THR A 66 11.97 2.88 -13.46
CA THR A 66 11.25 1.72 -14.00
C THR A 66 12.20 0.57 -14.34
N LEU A 67 13.39 0.86 -14.84
CA LEU A 67 14.39 -0.16 -15.20
C LEU A 67 14.96 -0.82 -13.95
N ARG A 68 15.40 -0.02 -12.97
CA ARG A 68 15.95 -0.58 -11.73
C ARG A 68 14.88 -1.31 -10.92
N THR A 69 13.66 -0.75 -10.86
CA THR A 69 12.51 -1.39 -10.20
C THR A 69 12.12 -2.69 -10.90
N GLY A 70 12.15 -2.74 -12.24
CA GLY A 70 11.90 -3.97 -13.00
C GLY A 70 13.00 -5.03 -12.82
N TRP A 71 14.27 -4.63 -12.73
CA TRP A 71 15.39 -5.54 -12.49
C TRP A 71 15.38 -6.12 -11.08
N GLU A 72 15.23 -5.26 -10.06
CA GLU A 72 15.04 -5.71 -8.68
C GLU A 72 13.77 -6.54 -8.53
N GLY A 73 12.76 -6.17 -9.31
CA GLY A 73 11.67 -6.99 -9.81
C GLY A 73 12.12 -8.43 -10.05
N THR A 74 12.58 -8.73 -11.25
CA THR A 74 13.01 -10.06 -11.68
C THR A 74 13.91 -10.79 -10.68
N ARG A 75 14.88 -10.10 -10.03
CA ARG A 75 15.74 -10.73 -9.01
C ARG A 75 14.96 -11.25 -7.80
N ASN A 76 13.98 -10.48 -7.32
CA ASN A 76 13.15 -10.90 -6.18
C ASN A 76 12.26 -12.09 -6.52
N LEU A 77 11.94 -12.35 -7.80
CA LEU A 77 11.15 -13.52 -8.22
C LEU A 77 11.93 -14.81 -7.92
N PHE A 78 13.22 -14.83 -8.24
CA PHE A 78 14.10 -15.97 -7.97
C PHE A 78 14.26 -16.28 -6.47
N VAL A 79 14.13 -15.29 -5.59
CA VAL A 79 14.23 -15.47 -4.13
C VAL A 79 12.89 -15.44 -3.41
N ALA A 80 11.77 -15.24 -4.13
CA ALA A 80 10.44 -15.10 -3.57
C ALA A 80 10.06 -16.32 -2.73
N GLY A 81 10.34 -17.53 -3.23
CA GLY A 81 10.04 -18.77 -2.49
C GLY A 81 10.66 -18.82 -1.10
N ARG A 82 11.93 -18.42 -0.95
CA ARG A 82 12.64 -18.37 0.33
C ARG A 82 12.10 -17.26 1.24
N ARG A 83 11.82 -16.08 0.68
CA ARG A 83 11.27 -14.94 1.42
C ARG A 83 9.86 -15.24 1.94
N THR A 84 9.01 -15.83 1.12
CA THR A 84 7.67 -16.30 1.50
C THR A 84 7.73 -17.36 2.60
N LYS A 85 8.72 -18.28 2.61
CA LYS A 85 8.86 -19.27 3.71
C LYS A 85 8.99 -18.63 5.08
N LYS A 86 9.71 -17.49 5.19
CA LYS A 86 9.80 -16.74 6.45
C LYS A 86 8.43 -16.22 6.89
N VAL A 87 7.67 -15.64 5.95
CA VAL A 87 6.33 -15.13 6.24
C VAL A 87 5.36 -16.26 6.60
N VAL A 88 5.47 -17.43 5.96
CA VAL A 88 4.70 -18.63 6.30
C VAL A 88 4.96 -19.07 7.75
N SER A 89 6.21 -19.04 8.23
CA SER A 89 6.51 -19.36 9.63
C SER A 89 5.80 -18.38 10.57
N ILE A 90 5.96 -17.07 10.32
CA ILE A 90 5.35 -16.03 11.15
C ILE A 90 3.82 -16.18 11.19
N LEU A 91 3.19 -16.39 10.04
CA LEU A 91 1.75 -16.60 9.98
C LEU A 91 1.32 -17.91 10.67
N ARG A 92 2.12 -18.98 10.59
CA ARG A 92 1.80 -20.23 11.28
C ARG A 92 1.86 -20.06 12.80
N ASP A 93 2.89 -19.38 13.29
CA ASP A 93 3.09 -19.15 14.72
C ASP A 93 2.02 -18.20 15.28
N PHE A 94 1.67 -17.17 14.50
CA PHE A 94 0.58 -16.25 14.83
C PHE A 94 -0.82 -16.83 14.57
N GLY A 95 -0.99 -17.91 13.81
CA GLY A 95 -2.29 -18.52 13.51
C GLY A 95 -3.46 -17.54 13.21
N PRO A 96 -3.36 -16.65 12.20
CA PRO A 96 -4.42 -15.70 11.88
C PRO A 96 -5.63 -16.39 11.23
N ASP A 97 -6.81 -15.91 11.58
CA ASP A 97 -8.08 -16.28 10.93
C ASP A 97 -8.25 -15.55 9.59
N LEU A 98 -7.63 -14.37 9.47
CA LEU A 98 -7.72 -13.50 8.31
C LEU A 98 -6.39 -12.79 8.03
N VAL A 99 -6.05 -12.69 6.75
CA VAL A 99 -4.92 -11.90 6.28
C VAL A 99 -5.42 -10.69 5.50
N LEU A 100 -4.93 -9.51 5.85
CA LEU A 100 -5.07 -8.30 5.06
C LEU A 100 -3.71 -7.98 4.41
N THR A 101 -3.70 -7.53 3.16
CA THR A 101 -2.47 -7.08 2.50
C THR A 101 -2.68 -5.77 1.76
N SER A 102 -1.71 -4.87 1.86
CA SER A 102 -1.69 -3.64 1.07
C SER A 102 -0.48 -3.67 0.15
N TYR A 103 -0.64 -4.10 -1.11
CA TYR A 103 0.44 -4.02 -2.12
C TYR A 103 1.79 -4.64 -1.68
N GLU A 104 1.75 -5.64 -0.78
CA GLU A 104 2.90 -6.41 -0.30
C GLU A 104 2.79 -7.86 -0.81
N PRO A 105 3.81 -8.39 -1.52
CA PRO A 105 3.65 -9.64 -2.28
C PRO A 105 3.84 -10.93 -1.46
N TYR A 106 4.56 -10.91 -0.34
CA TYR A 106 4.92 -12.14 0.38
C TYR A 106 3.80 -12.67 1.28
N THR A 107 3.05 -11.76 1.91
CA THR A 107 1.92 -12.04 2.79
C THR A 107 0.77 -12.79 2.09
N PRO A 108 0.23 -12.34 0.94
CA PRO A 108 -0.83 -13.07 0.24
C PRO A 108 -0.36 -14.44 -0.28
N LEU A 109 0.91 -14.56 -0.70
CA LEU A 109 1.49 -15.85 -1.10
C LEU A 109 1.59 -16.81 0.10
N ALA A 110 1.96 -16.30 1.28
CA ALA A 110 2.05 -17.11 2.49
C ALA A 110 0.66 -17.54 2.99
N ALA A 111 -0.32 -16.64 2.98
CA ALA A 111 -1.71 -16.93 3.30
C ALA A 111 -2.28 -18.05 2.41
N GLY A 112 -2.09 -17.94 1.10
CA GLY A 112 -2.54 -18.96 0.15
C GLY A 112 -1.89 -20.33 0.35
N ARG A 113 -0.64 -20.40 0.84
CA ARG A 113 0.03 -21.66 1.19
C ARG A 113 -0.51 -22.30 2.47
N LEU A 114 -1.08 -21.49 3.36
CA LEU A 114 -1.65 -21.93 4.62
C LEU A 114 -3.18 -22.11 4.54
N GLY A 115 -3.80 -21.78 3.40
CA GLY A 115 -5.25 -21.83 3.24
C GLY A 115 -5.99 -20.75 4.04
N ILE A 116 -5.31 -19.65 4.40
CA ILE A 116 -5.89 -18.56 5.19
C ILE A 116 -6.54 -17.55 4.24
N PRO A 117 -7.80 -17.15 4.47
CA PRO A 117 -8.47 -16.13 3.67
C PRO A 117 -7.66 -14.84 3.62
N CYS A 118 -7.55 -14.24 2.43
CA CYS A 118 -6.75 -13.05 2.21
C CYS A 118 -7.55 -11.96 1.49
N ILE A 119 -7.55 -10.75 2.08
CA ILE A 119 -8.20 -9.55 1.51
C ILE A 119 -7.13 -8.51 1.17
N GLY A 120 -7.19 -7.96 -0.04
CA GLY A 120 -6.36 -6.82 -0.44
C GLY A 120 -7.02 -5.52 -0.02
N ILE A 121 -6.25 -4.58 0.53
CA ILE A 121 -6.72 -3.27 0.98
C ILE A 121 -6.00 -2.10 0.28
N ASP A 122 -5.38 -2.33 -0.88
CA ASP A 122 -4.54 -1.34 -1.57
C ASP A 122 -5.24 -0.58 -2.70
N ASN A 123 -4.87 0.70 -2.85
CA ASN A 123 -5.51 1.62 -3.80
C ASN A 123 -5.02 1.39 -5.23
N GLN A 124 -3.87 0.74 -5.39
CA GLN A 124 -3.27 0.43 -6.68
C GLN A 124 -4.17 -0.50 -7.51
N ARG A 125 -4.99 -1.34 -6.85
CA ARG A 125 -6.02 -2.17 -7.50
C ARG A 125 -7.16 -1.38 -8.13
N ALA A 126 -7.33 -0.09 -7.80
CA ALA A 126 -8.27 0.76 -8.55
C ALA A 126 -7.94 0.74 -10.06
N ILE A 127 -6.65 0.65 -10.43
CA ILE A 127 -6.22 0.61 -11.83
C ILE A 127 -6.72 -0.66 -12.54
N THR A 128 -6.67 -1.81 -11.86
CA THR A 128 -7.02 -3.11 -12.46
C THR A 128 -8.51 -3.43 -12.36
N GLU A 129 -9.14 -3.02 -11.27
CA GLU A 129 -10.53 -3.34 -10.93
C GLU A 129 -11.51 -2.19 -11.19
N GLY A 130 -11.01 -0.97 -11.43
CA GLY A 130 -11.83 0.19 -11.74
C GLY A 130 -12.22 0.26 -13.21
N ARG A 131 -13.40 0.84 -13.45
CA ARG A 131 -13.80 1.41 -14.74
C ARG A 131 -13.70 2.93 -14.67
N TYR A 132 -13.22 3.50 -15.75
CA TYR A 132 -12.92 4.92 -15.87
C TYR A 132 -13.49 5.42 -17.20
N ASP A 133 -14.21 6.55 -17.16
CA ASP A 133 -14.94 7.07 -18.32
C ASP A 133 -14.03 7.72 -19.37
N ALA A 134 -12.79 8.07 -18.98
CA ALA A 134 -11.79 8.61 -19.89
C ALA A 134 -10.37 8.22 -19.46
N VAL A 135 -9.76 7.28 -20.17
CA VAL A 135 -8.31 7.02 -20.07
C VAL A 135 -7.73 7.20 -21.46
N GLY A 136 -6.83 8.17 -21.63
CA GLY A 136 -6.06 8.29 -22.87
C GLY A 136 -5.26 7.02 -23.16
N LEU A 137 -4.85 6.81 -24.42
CA LEU A 137 -4.03 5.66 -24.82
C LEU A 137 -2.76 5.58 -23.94
N ILE A 138 -2.69 4.56 -23.08
CA ILE A 138 -1.48 4.24 -22.32
C ILE A 138 -0.52 3.53 -23.28
N PRO A 139 0.72 4.02 -23.47
CA PRO A 139 1.69 3.34 -24.33
C PRO A 139 1.93 1.90 -23.88
N TRP A 140 1.89 0.95 -24.82
CA TRP A 140 1.98 -0.49 -24.57
C TRP A 140 3.21 -0.91 -23.74
N TRP A 141 4.34 -0.22 -23.91
CA TRP A 141 5.57 -0.48 -23.16
C TRP A 141 5.42 -0.22 -21.66
N ARG A 142 4.55 0.71 -21.24
CA ARG A 142 4.20 0.89 -19.82
C ARG A 142 3.40 -0.29 -19.27
N GLY A 143 2.54 -0.90 -20.09
CA GLY A 143 1.84 -2.14 -19.76
C GLY A 143 2.80 -3.33 -19.58
N ALA A 144 3.84 -3.42 -20.40
CA ALA A 144 4.85 -4.49 -20.29
C ALA A 144 5.61 -4.47 -18.94
N PHE A 145 5.91 -3.29 -18.40
CA PHE A 145 6.51 -3.15 -17.07
C PHE A 145 5.55 -3.50 -15.91
N ALA A 146 4.24 -3.49 -16.15
CA ALA A 146 3.26 -3.93 -15.17
C ALA A 146 3.12 -5.46 -15.12
N ILE A 147 3.61 -6.21 -16.13
CA ILE A 147 3.45 -7.67 -16.17
C ILE A 147 4.18 -8.38 -15.03
N PRO A 148 5.48 -8.15 -14.75
CA PRO A 148 6.15 -8.75 -13.59
C PRO A 148 5.46 -8.37 -12.28
N TYR A 149 4.91 -7.16 -12.25
CA TYR A 149 4.12 -6.65 -11.14
C TYR A 149 2.85 -7.51 -10.94
N LEU A 150 2.02 -7.67 -11.97
CA LEU A 150 0.80 -8.48 -11.93
C LEU A 150 1.07 -9.96 -11.61
N LEU A 151 2.18 -10.53 -12.09
CA LEU A 151 2.56 -11.92 -11.83
C LEU A 151 2.99 -12.19 -10.38
N TRP A 152 3.37 -11.15 -9.64
CA TRP A 152 3.85 -11.29 -8.26
C TRP A 152 2.77 -11.22 -7.20
N PHE A 153 1.75 -10.40 -7.44
CA PHE A 153 0.68 -10.27 -6.49
C PHE A 153 -0.36 -11.33 -6.80
N ARG A 154 -0.28 -12.47 -6.10
CA ARG A 154 -1.44 -13.35 -5.96
C ARG A 154 -2.62 -12.45 -5.63
N THR A 155 -3.66 -12.50 -6.48
CA THR A 155 -4.90 -11.79 -6.24
C THR A 155 -5.48 -12.29 -4.92
N PRO A 156 -5.63 -11.41 -3.91
CA PRO A 156 -6.44 -11.72 -2.75
C PRO A 156 -7.83 -12.19 -3.19
N GLU A 157 -8.49 -12.98 -2.35
CA GLU A 157 -9.82 -13.53 -2.65
C GLU A 157 -10.87 -12.43 -2.75
N TYR A 158 -10.64 -11.33 -2.02
CA TYR A 158 -11.44 -10.13 -2.07
C TYR A 158 -10.58 -8.87 -2.06
N LEU A 159 -10.99 -7.84 -2.78
CA LEU A 159 -10.27 -6.57 -2.91
C LEU A 159 -11.13 -5.42 -2.39
N ALA A 160 -10.69 -4.78 -1.32
CA ALA A 160 -11.17 -3.48 -0.89
C ALA A 160 -10.14 -2.43 -1.34
N PHE A 161 -10.56 -1.38 -2.04
CA PHE A 161 -9.64 -0.31 -2.39
C PHE A 161 -10.31 1.04 -2.24
N ASN A 162 -9.52 2.04 -1.86
CA ASN A 162 -10.00 3.41 -1.81
C ASN A 162 -9.69 4.13 -3.13
N SER A 163 -10.64 4.92 -3.61
CA SER A 163 -10.43 5.76 -4.78
C SER A 163 -11.39 6.93 -4.77
N PHE A 164 -10.88 8.10 -5.20
CA PHE A 164 -11.67 9.29 -5.42
C PHE A 164 -12.35 9.31 -6.79
N ALA A 165 -11.93 8.45 -7.72
CA ALA A 165 -12.18 8.62 -9.16
C ALA A 165 -12.69 7.34 -9.86
N VAL A 166 -13.04 6.29 -9.12
CA VAL A 166 -13.57 5.06 -9.71
C VAL A 166 -15.07 5.23 -9.91
N SER A 167 -15.49 5.31 -11.17
CA SER A 167 -16.91 5.42 -11.56
C SER A 167 -17.66 4.13 -11.26
N GLU A 168 -17.04 2.97 -11.56
CA GLU A 168 -17.62 1.65 -11.32
C GLU A 168 -16.53 0.60 -11.03
N VAL A 169 -16.85 -0.41 -10.21
CA VAL A 169 -16.00 -1.58 -9.99
C VAL A 169 -16.37 -2.68 -11.00
N ARG A 170 -15.36 -3.24 -11.70
CA ARG A 170 -15.53 -4.24 -12.77
C ARG A 170 -16.25 -5.51 -12.31
N ASP A 171 -15.86 -6.07 -11.16
CA ASP A 171 -16.46 -7.26 -10.57
C ASP A 171 -16.76 -7.00 -9.09
N ARG A 172 -18.03 -6.75 -8.77
CA ARG A 172 -18.47 -6.45 -7.40
C ARG A 172 -18.47 -7.66 -6.48
N ALA A 173 -18.40 -8.88 -7.01
CA ALA A 173 -18.30 -10.09 -6.19
C ALA A 173 -16.89 -10.28 -5.64
N LYS A 174 -15.88 -9.78 -6.35
CA LYS A 174 -14.45 -9.91 -5.98
C LYS A 174 -13.84 -8.62 -5.45
N ALA A 175 -14.47 -7.48 -5.71
CA ALA A 175 -13.93 -6.20 -5.32
C ALA A 175 -14.98 -5.19 -4.88
N ARG A 176 -14.59 -4.27 -4.00
CA ARG A 176 -15.42 -3.15 -3.58
C ARG A 176 -14.56 -1.91 -3.42
N ALA A 177 -15.01 -0.84 -4.07
CA ALA A 177 -14.48 0.49 -3.87
C ALA A 177 -15.14 1.13 -2.66
N PHE A 178 -14.33 1.79 -1.83
CA PHE A 178 -14.80 2.58 -0.71
C PHE A 178 -14.26 4.00 -0.82
N ARG A 179 -14.89 4.91 -0.07
CA ARG A 179 -14.32 6.24 0.10
C ARG A 179 -12.96 6.14 0.82
N PRO A 180 -12.05 7.09 0.57
CA PRO A 180 -10.78 7.20 1.29
C PRO A 180 -10.97 7.05 2.80
N LEU A 181 -10.16 6.17 3.39
CA LEU A 181 -10.05 6.05 4.83
C LEU A 181 -9.26 7.26 5.33
N LEU A 182 -9.94 8.13 6.07
CA LEU A 182 -9.32 9.27 6.73
C LEU A 182 -9.00 8.90 8.17
N ALA A 183 -7.84 9.35 8.65
CA ALA A 183 -7.48 9.19 10.04
C ALA A 183 -8.45 10.01 10.92
N PRO A 184 -8.83 9.54 12.13
CA PRO A 184 -9.71 10.28 13.03
C PRO A 184 -9.26 11.72 13.26
N GLU A 185 -7.95 11.92 13.40
CA GLU A 185 -7.32 13.23 13.60
C GLU A 185 -7.62 14.20 12.44
N VAL A 186 -7.80 13.70 11.22
CA VAL A 186 -8.19 14.53 10.06
C VAL A 186 -9.69 14.85 10.10
N LEU A 187 -10.52 13.91 10.56
CA LEU A 187 -11.97 14.08 10.67
C LEU A 187 -12.34 15.06 11.78
N ASP A 188 -11.53 15.14 12.84
CA ASP A 188 -11.73 16.05 13.97
C ASP A 188 -11.30 17.50 13.67
N LEU A 189 -10.58 17.72 12.56
CA LEU A 189 -10.17 19.06 12.14
C LEU A 189 -11.31 19.80 11.44
N SER A 190 -11.54 21.05 11.86
CA SER A 190 -12.40 21.97 11.12
C SER A 190 -11.62 22.68 10.02
N PRO A 191 -12.07 22.64 8.75
CA PRO A 191 -11.37 23.32 7.66
C PRO A 191 -11.37 24.84 7.87
N ARG A 192 -10.23 25.47 7.62
CA ARG A 192 -10.07 26.93 7.70
C ARG A 192 -9.30 27.43 6.48
N LYS A 193 -9.66 28.61 6.01
CA LYS A 193 -8.88 29.35 5.02
C LYS A 193 -7.89 30.25 5.77
N GLY A 194 -6.60 30.11 5.48
CA GLY A 194 -5.54 30.98 5.98
C GLY A 194 -4.75 31.60 4.82
N ASP A 195 -3.70 32.33 5.16
CA ASP A 195 -2.87 33.09 4.21
C ASP A 195 -1.66 32.30 3.68
N HIS A 196 -1.67 30.98 3.87
CA HIS A 196 -0.56 30.09 3.57
C HIS A 196 -0.98 28.94 2.66
N VAL A 197 0.00 28.39 1.95
CA VAL A 197 -0.18 27.17 1.15
C VAL A 197 0.57 26.02 1.80
N VAL A 198 -0.11 24.89 1.97
CA VAL A 198 0.49 23.63 2.42
C VAL A 198 1.00 22.87 1.20
N ALA A 199 2.31 22.61 1.16
CA ALA A 199 2.95 21.82 0.11
C ALA A 199 3.39 20.45 0.65
N TYR A 200 3.00 19.38 -0.03
CA TYR A 200 3.39 18.01 0.33
C TYR A 200 4.33 17.42 -0.72
N GLN A 201 5.49 16.92 -0.28
CA GLN A 201 6.47 16.26 -1.13
C GLN A 201 6.89 14.91 -0.56
N THR A 202 6.53 13.83 -1.25
CA THR A 202 6.80 12.46 -0.79
C THR A 202 8.27 12.03 -0.94
N THR A 203 9.03 12.63 -1.86
CA THR A 203 10.43 12.26 -2.10
C THR A 203 11.36 13.47 -2.02
N ALA A 204 12.37 13.43 -1.15
CA ALA A 204 13.29 14.55 -0.89
C ALA A 204 14.20 14.93 -2.09
N THR A 205 14.04 14.28 -3.25
CA THR A 205 14.98 14.35 -4.37
C THR A 205 14.66 15.41 -5.43
N SER A 206 13.62 16.26 -5.24
CA SER A 206 13.29 17.36 -6.18
C SER A 206 13.58 18.63 -5.45
N ARG A 207 14.33 19.48 -6.13
CA ARG A 207 14.33 20.91 -5.87
C ARG A 207 13.35 21.66 -6.78
N ALA A 208 12.72 20.98 -7.74
CA ALA A 208 11.81 21.61 -8.68
C ALA A 208 10.56 22.18 -7.97
N LEU A 209 9.98 21.43 -7.02
CA LEU A 209 8.85 21.93 -6.23
C LEU A 209 9.26 23.18 -5.43
N LEU A 210 10.43 23.18 -4.79
CA LEU A 210 10.94 24.33 -4.05
C LEU A 210 11.06 25.57 -4.95
N LYS A 211 11.61 25.42 -6.16
CA LYS A 211 11.67 26.51 -7.16
C LYS A 211 10.30 27.01 -7.59
N THR A 212 9.28 26.17 -7.59
CA THR A 212 7.90 26.58 -7.88
C THR A 212 7.30 27.34 -6.71
N LEU A 213 7.52 26.87 -5.48
CA LEU A 213 7.04 27.53 -4.26
C LEU A 213 7.69 28.91 -4.05
N GLU A 214 8.97 29.06 -4.36
CA GLU A 214 9.69 30.36 -4.33
C GLU A 214 9.08 31.42 -5.25
N ARG A 215 8.30 31.02 -6.27
CA ARG A 215 7.62 31.94 -7.19
C ARG A 215 6.22 32.34 -6.73
N LEU A 216 5.72 31.72 -5.65
CA LEU A 216 4.41 32.04 -5.11
C LEU A 216 4.53 33.28 -4.22
N ASP A 217 3.63 34.24 -4.41
CA ASP A 217 3.55 35.46 -3.61
C ASP A 217 2.78 35.24 -2.29
N VAL A 218 2.90 34.03 -1.73
CA VAL A 218 2.26 33.63 -0.48
C VAL A 218 3.24 32.87 0.41
N PRO A 219 3.23 33.12 1.72
CA PRO A 219 4.13 32.43 2.64
C PRO A 219 3.89 30.91 2.62
N CYS A 220 4.93 30.17 2.22
CA CYS A 220 4.96 28.70 2.21
C CYS A 220 5.68 28.20 3.46
N HIS A 221 5.03 27.31 4.22
CA HIS A 221 5.60 26.66 5.41
C HIS A 221 5.90 25.19 5.14
#